data_AF-A0A3D9B911-F1
#
_entry.id   AF-A0A3D9B911-F1
#
_cell.length_a   1.000
_cell.length_b   1.000
_cell.length_c   1.000
_cell.angle_alpha   90.00
_cell.angle_beta   90.00
_cell.angle_gamma   90.00
#
_symmetry.space_group_name_H-M   'P 1'
#
loop_
_entity.id
_entity.type
_entity.pdbx_description
1 polymer ?
#
loop_
_entity_poly.entity_id
_entity_poly.type
_entity_poly.pdbx_seq_one_letter_code
_entity_poly.pdbx_strand_id
1 'polypeptide(L)' 'MKKMIILFAIGIAAISCGGGGSDSGGCSYNGKTLHVGEKGGCYYVSSSGNKEYVDKKYCRTCY' A
#
# COMPACT_ATOMS: atom_id res chain seq x y z
N MET A 1 -13.01 49.92 20.32
CA MET A 1 -14.35 49.29 20.38
C MET A 1 -14.83 48.96 18.98
N LYS A 2 -15.57 47.86 18.86
CA LYS A 2 -16.21 47.28 17.67
C LYS A 2 -15.34 46.31 16.84
N LYS A 3 -15.70 45.01 17.01
CA LYS A 3 -15.78 43.93 16.01
C LYS A 3 -14.39 43.38 15.60
N MET A 4 -13.77 42.41 16.28
CA MET A 4 -14.22 41.03 16.55
C MET A 4 -15.16 40.47 15.48
N ILE A 5 -14.58 40.10 14.33
CA ILE A 5 -15.14 39.05 13.48
C ILE A 5 -14.06 37.98 13.35
N ILE A 6 -14.16 36.99 14.24
CA ILE A 6 -13.56 35.68 14.05
C ILE A 6 -14.47 34.95 13.06
N LEU A 7 -14.01 34.77 11.84
CA LEU A 7 -14.36 33.58 11.06
C LEU A 7 -13.05 32.90 10.72
N PHE A 8 -12.73 31.96 11.60
CA PHE A 8 -11.69 30.97 11.46
C PHE A 8 -12.02 30.14 10.21
N ALA A 9 -11.60 30.61 9.03
CA ALA A 9 -11.62 29.79 7.84
C ALA A 9 -10.53 28.73 8.02
N ILE A 10 -10.92 27.61 8.65
CA ILE A 10 -10.16 26.36 8.64
C ILE A 10 -10.18 25.86 7.20
N GLY A 11 -9.34 26.48 6.37
CA GLY A 11 -9.01 26.01 5.04
C GLY A 11 -7.69 25.25 5.09
N ILE A 12 -7.50 24.38 6.09
CA ILE A 12 -6.45 23.38 6.01
C ILE A 12 -6.99 22.32 5.06
N ALA A 13 -6.84 22.56 3.77
CA ALA A 13 -6.91 21.51 2.76
C ALA A 13 -5.67 20.62 2.96
N ALA A 14 -5.66 19.86 4.06
CA ALA A 14 -4.91 18.63 4.15
C ALA A 14 -5.71 17.59 3.36
N ILE A 15 -5.78 17.76 2.04
CA ILE A 15 -5.92 16.61 1.16
C ILE A 15 -4.48 16.10 1.00
N SER A 16 -4.00 15.49 2.08
CA SER A 16 -2.92 14.53 1.97
C SER A 16 -3.46 13.40 1.11
N CYS A 17 -2.98 13.26 -0.12
CA CYS A 17 -2.88 11.93 -0.69
C CYS A 17 -1.86 11.20 0.17
N GLY A 18 -2.37 10.51 1.18
CA GLY A 18 -1.62 9.58 1.99
C GLY A 18 -1.13 8.42 1.13
N GLY A 19 0.07 7.95 1.47
CA GLY A 19 0.56 6.65 1.04
C GLY A 19 1.36 6.70 -0.24
N GLY A 20 2.68 6.85 -0.09
CA GLY A 20 3.62 6.39 -1.10
C GLY A 20 3.36 4.92 -1.38
N GLY A 21 2.71 4.63 -2.51
CA GLY A 21 2.90 3.36 -3.18
C GLY A 21 4.23 3.49 -3.87
N SER A 22 5.29 2.96 -3.27
CA SER A 22 6.48 2.66 -4.05
C SER A 22 6.02 1.83 -5.24
N ASP A 23 6.01 2.42 -6.43
CA ASP A 23 6.01 1.71 -7.70
C ASP A 23 7.35 0.97 -7.81
N SER A 24 7.57 0.03 -6.89
CA SER A 24 8.68 -0.91 -6.88
C SER A 24 8.10 -2.23 -7.37
N GLY A 25 7.67 -2.27 -8.64
CA GLY A 25 7.33 -3.51 -9.36
C GLY A 25 6.67 -4.59 -8.48
N GLY A 26 5.65 -4.21 -7.71
CA GLY A 26 5.13 -5.06 -6.66
C GLY A 26 4.23 -6.11 -7.30
N CYS A 27 4.73 -7.32 -7.47
CA CYS A 27 3.91 -8.43 -7.88
C CYS A 27 2.76 -8.61 -6.90
N SER A 28 1.54 -8.63 -7.42
CA SER A 28 0.34 -8.79 -6.63
C SER A 28 -0.50 -9.93 -7.19
N TYR A 29 -1.12 -10.67 -6.29
CA TYR A 29 -2.02 -11.75 -6.62
C TYR A 29 -3.28 -11.61 -5.78
N ASN A 30 -4.43 -11.48 -6.45
CA ASN A 30 -5.73 -11.34 -5.80
C ASN A 30 -5.78 -10.19 -4.78
N GLY A 31 -5.18 -9.03 -5.13
CA GLY A 31 -5.09 -7.85 -4.26
C GLY A 31 -4.12 -8.00 -3.08
N LYS A 32 -3.34 -9.09 -3.01
CA LYS A 32 -2.31 -9.29 -1.99
C LYS A 32 -0.93 -9.06 -2.59
N THR A 33 -0.08 -8.37 -1.85
CA THR A 33 1.34 -8.21 -2.21
C THR A 33 2.05 -9.55 -2.11
N LEU A 34 2.76 -9.90 -3.17
CA LEU A 34 3.63 -11.07 -3.21
C LEU A 34 5.06 -10.67 -2.83
N HIS A 35 5.74 -11.61 -2.18
CA HIS A 35 7.13 -11.50 -1.78
C HIS A 35 7.90 -12.69 -2.37
N VAL A 36 9.11 -12.43 -2.87
CA VAL A 36 9.99 -13.50 -3.35
C VAL A 36 10.67 -14.15 -2.15
N GLY A 37 10.47 -15.46 -1.99
CA GLY A 37 11.17 -16.26 -1.00
C GLY A 37 12.56 -16.69 -1.49
N GLU A 38 13.42 -17.07 -0.55
CA GLU A 38 14.83 -17.43 -0.78
C GLU A 38 15.03 -18.56 -1.80
N LYS A 39 14.03 -19.44 -1.97
CA LYS A 39 14.05 -20.56 -2.92
C LYS A 39 13.52 -20.19 -4.32
N GLY A 40 13.26 -18.91 -4.60
CA GLY A 40 12.79 -18.41 -5.90
C GLY A 40 11.30 -18.65 -6.19
N GLY A 41 10.50 -18.95 -5.17
CA GLY A 41 9.03 -18.97 -5.24
C GLY A 41 8.44 -17.73 -4.55
N CYS A 42 7.22 -17.34 -4.92
CA CYS A 42 6.57 -16.18 -4.31
C CYS A 42 5.48 -16.60 -3.35
N TYR A 43 5.29 -15.80 -2.31
CA TYR A 43 4.27 -16.01 -1.33
C TYR A 43 3.58 -14.70 -0.95
N TYR A 44 2.34 -14.77 -0.50
CA TYR A 44 1.70 -13.69 0.26
C TYR A 44 1.51 -14.12 1.72
N VAL A 45 1.27 -13.15 2.58
CA VAL A 45 0.84 -13.40 3.95
C VAL A 45 -0.69 -13.40 3.98
N SER A 46 -1.28 -14.53 4.34
CA SER A 46 -2.74 -14.67 4.50
C SER A 46 -3.24 -13.84 5.69
N SER A 47 -4.55 -13.65 5.79
CA SER A 47 -5.16 -12.90 6.91
C SER A 47 -4.88 -13.54 8.27
N SER A 48 -4.57 -14.83 8.31
CA SER A 48 -4.18 -15.56 9.51
C SER A 48 -2.68 -15.46 9.84
N GLY A 49 -1.90 -14.71 9.06
CA GLY A 49 -0.45 -14.54 9.24
C GLY A 49 0.41 -15.65 8.62
N ASN A 50 -0.19 -16.62 7.94
CA ASN A 50 0.54 -17.73 7.32
C ASN A 50 1.06 -17.33 5.93
N LYS A 51 2.28 -17.79 5.59
CA LYS A 51 2.85 -17.64 4.25
C LYS A 51 2.19 -18.66 3.31
N GLU A 52 1.55 -18.15 2.26
CA GLU A 52 0.95 -18.98 1.22
C GLU A 52 1.71 -18.77 -0.09
N TYR A 53 2.32 -19.85 -0.56
CA TYR A 53 3.06 -19.83 -1.82
C TYR A 53 2.11 -19.90 -3.00
N VAL A 54 2.41 -19.09 -4.01
CA VAL A 54 1.68 -19.07 -5.27
C VAL A 54 2.52 -19.66 -6.38
N ASP A 55 1.86 -20.04 -7.48
CA ASP A 55 2.55 -20.46 -8.69
C ASP A 55 3.57 -19.42 -9.15
N LYS A 56 4.72 -19.91 -9.65
CA LYS A 56 5.80 -19.06 -10.19
C LYS A 56 5.34 -18.17 -11.34
N LYS A 57 4.23 -18.50 -12.02
CA LYS A 57 3.64 -17.64 -13.06
C LYS A 57 3.21 -16.27 -12.52
N TYR A 58 2.83 -16.19 -11.24
CA TYR A 58 2.47 -14.96 -10.56
C TYR A 58 3.68 -14.21 -9.99
N CYS A 59 4.84 -14.87 -9.95
CA CYS A 59 6.12 -14.22 -9.62
C CYS A 59 6.68 -13.34 -10.74
N ARG A 60 6.08 -13.37 -11.94
CA ARG A 60 6.67 -12.78 -13.15
C ARG A 60 6.83 -11.27 -13.12
N THR A 61 6.21 -10.62 -12.16
CA THR A 61 6.29 -9.17 -11.98
C THR A 61 7.11 -8.80 -10.75
N CYS A 62 7.78 -9.77 -10.08
CA CYS A 62 8.49 -9.56 -8.81
C CYS A 62 10.01 -9.28 -8.95
N TYR A 63 10.53 -9.08 -10.15
CA TYR A 63 11.97 -8.98 -10.44
C TYR A 63 12.30 -7.76 -11.28
#